data_AF-A0A6V8ER79-F1
#
_entry.id   AF-A0A6V8ER79-F1
#
_cell.length_a   1.000
_cell.length_b   1.000
_cell.length_c   1.000
_cell.angle_alpha   90.00
_cell.angle_beta   90.00
_cell.angle_gamma   90.00
#
_symmetry.space_group_name_H-M   'P 1'
#
loop_
_entity.id
_entity.type
_entity.pdbx_description
1 polymer ?
#
loop_
_entity_poly.entity_id
_entity_poly.type
_entity_poly.pdbx_seq_one_letter_code
_entity_poly.pdbx_strand_id
1 'polypeptide(L)' 'RQRTAMTPHRHCTVCWAPIPLDRDPPICRDEGCSVTHSKREASRKRFTVMLYLFPAIALVLAVLSAMQA' A
#
# COMPACT_ATOMS: atom_id res chain seq x y z
N ARG A 1 -13.73 34.71 -13.96
CA ARG A 1 -13.03 33.41 -13.78
C ARG A 1 -13.95 32.49 -12.98
N GLN A 2 -14.84 31.74 -13.64
CA GLN A 2 -15.74 30.79 -12.96
C GLN A 2 -14.90 29.64 -12.41
N ARG A 3 -14.90 29.47 -11.09
CA ARG A 3 -14.37 28.25 -10.46
C ARG A 3 -15.47 27.21 -10.62
N THR A 4 -15.34 26.29 -11.56
CA THR A 4 -16.13 25.06 -11.57
C THR A 4 -15.86 24.37 -10.23
N ALA A 5 -16.86 24.35 -9.36
CA ALA A 5 -16.79 23.62 -8.10
C ALA A 5 -16.79 22.13 -8.43
N MET A 6 -15.60 21.56 -8.64
CA MET A 6 -15.44 20.12 -8.80
C MET A 6 -15.84 19.46 -7.49
N THR A 7 -16.86 18.61 -7.54
CA THR A 7 -17.20 17.77 -6.39
C THR A 7 -16.00 16.85 -6.11
N PRO A 8 -15.48 16.85 -4.87
CA PRO A 8 -14.31 16.05 -4.56
C PRO A 8 -14.69 14.57 -4.70
N HIS A 9 -13.86 13.81 -5.40
CA HIS A 9 -14.04 12.39 -5.70
C HIS A 9 -12.70 11.67 -5.54
N ARG A 10 -12.75 10.37 -5.25
CA ARG A 10 -11.58 9.50 -5.27
C ARG A 10 -11.58 8.71 -6.58
N HIS A 11 -10.44 8.14 -6.94
CA HIS A 11 -10.32 7.23 -8.08
C HIS A 11 -9.99 5.83 -7.56
N CYS A 12 -10.52 4.80 -8.20
CA CYS A 12 -10.17 3.42 -7.91
C CYS A 12 -8.66 3.21 -8.13
N THR A 13 -7.96 2.62 -7.17
CA THR A 13 -6.51 2.37 -7.24
C THR A 13 -6.10 1.31 -8.29
N VAL A 14 -7.07 0.59 -8.87
CA VAL A 14 -6.83 -0.44 -9.88
C VAL A 14 -7.16 0.06 -11.28
N CYS A 15 -8.40 0.53 -11.50
CA CYS A 15 -8.91 0.90 -12.83
C CYS A 15 -9.12 2.42 -13.02
N TRP A 16 -8.85 3.23 -12.00
CA TRP A 16 -9.00 4.70 -12.04
C TRP A 16 -10.43 5.21 -12.29
N ALA A 17 -11.45 4.37 -12.12
CA ALA A 17 -12.83 4.82 -12.18
C ALA A 17 -13.16 5.79 -11.02
N PRO A 18 -13.98 6.83 -11.26
CA PRO A 18 -14.45 7.73 -10.19
C PRO A 18 -15.24 6.97 -9.12
N ILE A 19 -14.91 7.20 -7.86
CA ILE A 19 -15.57 6.62 -6.68
C ILE A 19 -15.87 7.73 -5.64
N PRO A 20 -16.92 7.56 -4.82
CA PRO A 20 -17.20 8.51 -3.74
C PRO A 20 -16.06 8.53 -2.72
N LEU A 21 -15.87 9.68 -2.05
CA LEU A 21 -14.78 9.88 -1.08
C LEU A 21 -14.86 8.94 0.12
N ASP A 22 -16.07 8.63 0.57
CA ASP A 22 -16.32 7.82 1.78
C ASP A 22 -16.08 6.33 1.56
N ARG A 23 -15.64 5.95 0.36
CA ARG A 23 -15.43 4.56 0.02
C ARG A 23 -14.11 4.04 0.57
N ASP A 24 -14.22 3.03 1.44
CA ASP A 24 -13.12 2.26 1.99
C ASP A 24 -13.43 0.77 1.84
N PRO A 25 -12.62 -0.04 1.13
CA PRO A 25 -11.35 0.27 0.44
C PRO A 25 -11.49 1.18 -0.79
N PRO A 26 -10.41 1.87 -1.25
CA PRO A 26 -10.42 2.80 -2.38
C PRO A 26 -10.43 2.08 -3.75
N ILE A 27 -11.42 1.21 -3.95
CA ILE A 27 -11.65 0.42 -5.16
C ILE A 27 -13.10 0.55 -5.63
N CYS A 28 -13.36 0.33 -6.91
CA CYS A 28 -14.73 0.29 -7.45
C CYS A 28 -15.47 -1.02 -7.06
N ARG A 29 -16.75 -1.18 -7.45
CA ARG A 29 -17.58 -2.39 -7.14
C ARG A 29 -17.26 -3.59 -8.04
N ASP A 30 -16.23 -3.47 -8.86
CA ASP A 30 -15.84 -4.51 -9.81
C ASP A 30 -15.02 -5.60 -9.12
N GLU A 31 -15.40 -6.87 -9.34
CA GLU A 31 -14.72 -8.01 -8.74
C GLU A 31 -13.28 -8.20 -9.22
N GLY A 32 -12.96 -7.80 -10.46
CA GLY A 32 -11.58 -7.81 -10.93
C GLY A 32 -10.69 -6.83 -10.14
N CYS A 33 -11.26 -5.70 -9.71
CA CYS A 33 -10.57 -4.73 -8.87
C CYS A 33 -10.42 -5.20 -7.43
N SER A 34 -11.42 -5.89 -6.86
CA SER A 34 -11.36 -6.45 -5.50
C SER A 34 -10.25 -7.51 -5.38
N VAL A 35 -10.19 -8.43 -6.33
CA VAL A 35 -9.17 -9.50 -6.38
C VAL A 35 -7.76 -8.91 -6.55
N THR A 36 -7.61 -7.94 -7.46
CA THR A 36 -6.31 -7.30 -7.70
C THR A 36 -5.82 -6.53 -6.48
N HIS A 37 -6.72 -5.80 -5.82
CA HIS A 37 -6.40 -5.05 -4.62
C HIS A 37 -5.98 -5.97 -3.48
N SER A 38 -6.74 -7.03 -3.21
CA SER A 38 -6.42 -8.03 -2.18
C SER A 38 -5.03 -8.67 -2.38
N LYS A 39 -4.69 -9.06 -3.61
CA LYS A 39 -3.35 -9.58 -3.94
C LYS A 39 -2.24 -8.55 -3.68
N ARG A 40 -2.46 -7.29 -4.08
CA ARG A 40 -1.50 -6.20 -3.88
C ARG A 40 -1.33 -5.84 -2.40
N GLU A 41 -2.41 -5.86 -1.63
CA GLU A 41 -2.39 -5.59 -0.19
C GLU A 41 -1.63 -6.68 0.57
N ALA A 42 -1.90 -7.96 0.26
CA ALA A 42 -1.16 -9.08 0.83
C ALA A 42 0.34 -9.01 0.49
N SER A 43 0.68 -8.65 -0.75
CA SER A 43 2.07 -8.45 -1.18
C SER A 43 2.73 -7.28 -0.43
N ARG A 44 2.05 -6.13 -0.29
CA ARG A 44 2.56 -4.99 0.49
C ARG A 44 2.82 -5.37 1.93
N LYS A 45 1.90 -6.07 2.60
CA LYS A 45 2.09 -6.50 3.99
C LYS A 45 3.35 -7.36 4.14
N ARG A 46 3.55 -8.32 3.23
CA ARG A 46 4.75 -9.17 3.21
C ARG A 46 6.01 -8.37 2.91
N PHE A 47 5.97 -7.47 1.95
CA PHE A 47 7.10 -6.63 1.56
C PHE A 47 7.49 -5.67 2.68
N THR A 48 6.52 -5.02 3.32
CA THR A 48 6.73 -4.17 4.49
C THR A 48 7.41 -4.95 5.61
N VAL A 49 6.93 -6.16 5.94
CA VAL A 49 7.60 -7.01 6.95
C VAL A 49 9.04 -7.33 6.54
N MET A 50 9.27 -7.73 5.29
CA MET A 50 10.61 -8.06 4.79
C MET A 50 11.57 -6.86 4.86
N LEU A 51 11.10 -5.65 4.53
CA LEU A 51 11.87 -4.42 4.57
C LEU A 51 12.35 -4.07 5.98
N TYR A 52 11.61 -4.43 7.03
CA TYR A 52 12.04 -4.23 8.41
C TYR A 52 12.85 -5.41 8.95
N LEU A 53 12.51 -6.63 8.55
CA LEU A 53 13.17 -7.84 9.03
C LEU A 53 14.63 -7.93 8.57
N PHE A 54 14.89 -7.64 7.30
CA PHE A 54 16.24 -7.70 6.73
C PHE A 54 17.25 -6.78 7.44
N PRO A 55 17.00 -5.45 7.59
CA PRO A 55 17.94 -4.58 8.29
C PRO A 55 18.06 -4.93 9.78
N ALA A 56 16.99 -5.40 10.43
CA ALA A 56 17.06 -5.84 11.82
C ALA A 56 18.03 -7.03 12.00
N ILE A 57 17.96 -8.03 11.13
CA ILE A 57 18.89 -9.17 11.15
C ILE A 57 20.32 -8.71 10.88
N ALA A 58 20.52 -7.84 9.88
CA ALA A 58 21.84 -7.31 9.56
C ALA A 58 22.48 -6.57 10.75
N LEU A 59 21.70 -5.76 11.49
CA LEU A 59 22.16 -5.08 12.69
C LEU A 59 22.54 -6.05 13.80
N VAL A 60 21.71 -7.07 14.05
CA VAL A 60 22.01 -8.09 15.07
C VAL A 60 23.32 -8.83 14.75
N LEU A 61 23.49 -9.24 13.48
CA LEU A 61 24.72 -9.91 13.04
C LEU A 61 25.94 -8.99 13.15
N ALA A 62 25.81 -7.72 12.78
CA ALA A 62 26.89 -6.74 12.90
C ALA A 62 27.33 -6.57 14.36
N VAL A 63 26.39 -6.46 15.31
CA VAL A 63 26.70 -6.37 16.75
C VAL A 63 27.36 -7.65 17.25
N LEU A 64 26.83 -8.82 16.89
CA LEU A 64 27.43 -10.11 17.27
C LEU A 64 28.86 -10.27 16.72
N SER A 65 29.12 -9.80 15.50
CA SER A 65 30.48 -9.80 14.93
C SER A 65 31.41 -8.80 15.62
N ALA A 66 30.89 -7.63 16.01
CA ALA A 66 31.68 -6.61 16.71
C ALA A 66 32.05 -7.02 18.14
N MET A 67 31.25 -7.84 18.82
CA MET A 67 31.59 -8.38 20.14
C MET A 67 32.65 -9.48 20.11
N GLN A 68 32.92 -10.08 18.94
CA GLN A 68 33.92 -11.13 18.74
C GLN A 68 35.22 -10.60 18.09
N ALA A 69 35.24 -9.33 17.70
CA ALA A 69 36.41 -8.62 17.16
C ALA A 69 37.16 -7.90 18.30
#